data_AF-A0A7V0U315-F1
#
_entry.id   AF-A0A7V0U315-F1
#
_cell.length_a   1.000
_cell.length_b   1.000
_cell.length_c   1.000
_cell.angle_alpha   90.00
_cell.angle_beta   90.00
_cell.angle_gamma   90.00
#
_symmetry.space_group_name_H-M   'P 1'
#
loop_
_entity.id
_entity.type
_entity.pdbx_description
1 polymer ?
#
loop_
_entity_poly.entity_id
_entity_poly.type
_entity_poly.pdbx_seq_one_letter_code
_entity_poly.pdbx_strand_id
1 'polypeptide(L)'
;MKKKLLLMIILVFSAGVSLAAANDAHAASLYEYYAEAALPELEKETGEMGGRLKQKFSQENIYNNQRKIDFATYVINLKKAVLYGTKLARYSDYKQDLDFARDNEVFKGLPEDSQDLAALRTINTRRKFTQEKYLRTKINVEEEIDIYLDLLTQALDICEAMTNNDLSGFSDLEENRRIVKKWLNGEQFSAYQAKAVDLGRTWPEINLRITGQCDLWRERSETPESPIINARLVDAL
;
A
#
# COMPACT_ATOMS: atom_id res chain seq x y z
N MET A 1 3.13 -11.12 51.97
CA MET A 1 2.96 -10.77 50.53
C MET A 1 3.80 -9.58 50.06
N LYS A 2 4.19 -8.62 50.92
CA LYS A 2 5.01 -7.45 50.51
C LYS A 2 6.48 -7.75 50.12
N LYS A 3 7.10 -8.82 50.63
CA LYS A 3 8.49 -9.20 50.28
C LYS A 3 8.66 -9.81 48.87
N LYS A 4 7.60 -10.43 48.31
CA LYS A 4 7.65 -11.01 46.96
C LYS A 4 7.49 -9.95 45.86
N LEU A 5 6.78 -8.87 46.14
CA LEU A 5 6.61 -7.73 45.22
C LEU A 5 7.92 -6.91 45.08
N LEU A 6 8.66 -6.75 46.18
CA LEU A 6 9.94 -6.02 46.17
C LEU A 6 11.02 -6.78 45.37
N LEU A 7 11.04 -8.11 45.45
CA LEU A 7 11.97 -8.96 44.72
C LEU A 7 11.70 -8.96 43.21
N MET A 8 10.44 -8.79 42.81
CA MET A 8 10.04 -8.72 41.40
C MET A 8 10.36 -7.35 40.78
N ILE A 9 10.25 -6.26 41.54
CA ILE A 9 10.66 -4.92 41.08
C ILE A 9 12.19 -4.82 40.95
N ILE A 10 12.95 -5.46 41.85
CA ILE A 10 14.42 -5.54 41.74
C ILE A 10 14.83 -6.39 40.54
N LEU A 11 14.11 -7.48 40.22
CA LEU A 11 14.38 -8.31 39.04
C LEU A 11 14.09 -7.59 37.71
N VAL A 12 13.07 -6.72 37.68
CA VAL A 12 12.75 -5.88 36.53
C VAL A 12 13.75 -4.74 36.38
N PHE A 13 14.29 -4.20 37.49
CA PHE A 13 15.38 -3.20 37.44
C PHE A 13 16.74 -3.82 37.07
N SER A 14 17.03 -5.06 37.46
CA SER A 14 18.27 -5.75 37.07
C SER A 14 18.23 -6.31 35.64
N ALA A 15 17.05 -6.54 35.07
CA ALA A 15 16.89 -6.92 33.66
C ALA A 15 16.71 -5.71 32.72
N GLY A 16 16.33 -4.54 33.24
CA GLY A 16 16.11 -3.31 32.48
C GLY A 16 17.31 -2.35 32.42
N VAL A 17 18.40 -2.61 33.17
CA VAL A 17 19.57 -1.71 33.28
C VAL A 17 20.86 -2.34 32.73
N SER A 18 20.77 -3.46 32.00
CA SER A 18 21.92 -4.10 31.34
C SER A 18 22.06 -3.79 29.84
N LEU A 19 21.36 -2.77 29.32
CA LEU A 19 21.45 -2.34 27.91
C LEU A 19 21.71 -0.84 27.73
N ALA A 20 22.14 -0.16 28.79
CA ALA A 20 22.66 1.20 28.73
C ALA A 20 23.96 1.30 29.53
N ALA A 21 24.90 0.38 29.27
CA ALA A 21 26.30 0.78 29.33
C ALA A 21 26.49 1.74 28.14
N ALA A 22 26.31 3.03 28.43
CA ALA A 22 26.86 4.09 27.61
C ALA A 22 28.37 3.81 27.53
N ASN A 23 28.80 3.15 26.46
CA ASN A 23 30.16 3.31 26.00
C ASN A 23 30.27 4.80 25.66
N ASP A 24 30.88 5.54 26.57
CA ASP A 24 31.31 6.91 26.35
C ASP A 24 31.90 6.99 24.95
N ALA A 25 31.20 7.73 24.10
CA ALA A 25 31.62 8.04 22.75
C ALA A 25 32.79 9.03 22.81
N HIS A 26 33.95 8.55 23.25
CA HIS A 26 35.19 9.03 22.67
C HIS A 26 35.32 8.36 21.31
N ALA A 27 34.73 8.98 20.29
CA ALA A 27 35.15 8.75 18.93
C ALA A 27 36.58 9.32 18.80
N ALA A 28 37.56 8.55 19.28
CA ALA A 28 38.96 8.74 18.88
C ALA A 28 39.00 8.71 17.36
N SER A 29 39.82 9.56 16.76
CA SER A 29 39.92 9.62 15.30
C SER A 29 40.22 8.21 14.78
N LEU A 30 39.46 7.73 13.79
CA LEU A 30 39.76 6.44 13.15
C LEU A 30 41.23 6.37 12.73
N TYR A 31 41.82 7.51 12.36
CA TYR A 31 43.25 7.62 12.07
C TYR A 31 44.15 7.27 13.26
N GLU A 32 43.85 7.73 14.48
CA GLU A 32 44.64 7.41 15.69
C GLU A 32 44.52 5.93 16.04
N TYR A 33 43.32 5.36 15.92
CA TYR A 33 43.11 3.92 16.07
C TYR A 33 43.93 3.10 15.06
N TYR A 34 43.90 3.47 13.77
CA TYR A 34 44.67 2.79 12.72
C TYR A 34 46.18 3.04 12.81
N ALA A 35 46.62 4.16 13.40
CA ALA A 35 48.03 4.48 13.59
C ALA A 35 48.67 3.72 14.77
N GLU A 36 47.88 3.36 15.78
CA GLU A 36 48.33 2.68 16.99
C GLU A 36 48.09 1.16 16.99
N ALA A 37 47.21 0.66 16.11
CA ALA A 37 46.91 -0.76 15.99
C ALA A 37 48.07 -1.58 15.39
N ALA A 38 48.26 -2.80 15.91
CA ALA A 38 49.28 -3.71 15.40
C ALA A 38 48.89 -4.25 14.02
N LEU A 39 49.86 -4.37 13.11
CA LEU A 39 49.66 -4.87 11.73
C LEU A 39 48.80 -6.15 11.64
N PRO A 40 49.00 -7.20 12.48
CA PRO A 40 48.19 -8.42 12.43
C PRO A 40 46.73 -8.21 12.84
N GLU A 41 46.46 -7.22 13.70
CA GLU A 41 45.11 -6.87 14.15
C GLU A 41 44.34 -6.16 13.04
N LEU A 42 45.02 -5.26 12.33
CA LEU A 42 44.49 -4.57 11.14
C LEU A 42 44.22 -5.53 9.98
N GLU A 43 45.11 -6.49 9.73
CA GLU A 43 44.91 -7.52 8.69
C GLU A 43 43.69 -8.40 9.00
N LYS A 44 43.52 -8.78 10.27
CA LYS A 44 42.37 -9.55 10.73
C LYS A 44 41.07 -8.76 10.58
N GLU A 45 41.02 -7.52 11.06
CA GLU A 45 39.83 -6.67 10.94
C GLU A 45 39.48 -6.40 9.47
N THR A 46 40.46 -6.09 8.64
CA THR A 46 40.27 -5.88 7.20
C THR A 46 39.75 -7.16 6.51
N GLY A 47 40.27 -8.32 6.90
CA GLY A 47 39.79 -9.62 6.42
C GLY A 47 38.34 -9.90 6.82
N GLU A 48 37.98 -9.65 8.08
CA GLU A 48 36.60 -9.78 8.59
C GLU A 48 35.65 -8.80 7.89
N MET A 49 36.07 -7.55 7.71
CA MET A 49 35.28 -6.52 7.02
C MET A 49 35.10 -6.87 5.54
N GLY A 50 36.16 -7.32 4.86
CA GLY A 50 36.10 -7.80 3.48
C GLY A 50 35.19 -9.02 3.31
N GLY A 51 35.21 -9.95 4.26
CA GLY A 51 34.28 -11.08 4.30
C GLY A 51 32.82 -10.65 4.45
N ARG A 52 32.54 -9.72 5.37
CA ARG A 52 31.20 -9.15 5.58
C ARG A 52 30.71 -8.38 4.36
N LEU A 53 31.58 -7.61 3.69
CA LEU A 53 31.24 -6.90 2.46
C LEU A 53 30.90 -7.86 1.33
N LYS A 54 31.72 -8.90 1.10
CA LYS A 54 31.45 -9.93 0.09
C LYS A 54 30.14 -10.66 0.37
N GLN A 55 29.87 -10.98 1.62
CA GLN A 55 28.62 -11.61 2.00
C GLN A 55 27.44 -10.67 1.70
N LYS A 56 27.49 -9.42 2.19
CA LYS A 56 26.39 -8.45 2.08
C LYS A 56 26.10 -8.01 0.64
N PHE A 57 27.13 -7.89 -0.19
CA PHE A 57 27.04 -7.48 -1.60
C PHE A 57 27.22 -8.66 -2.57
N SER A 58 27.02 -9.90 -2.09
CA SER A 58 26.94 -11.05 -2.98
C SER A 58 25.75 -10.93 -3.92
N GLN A 59 25.88 -11.51 -5.12
CA GLN A 59 24.80 -11.51 -6.13
C GLN A 59 23.51 -12.12 -5.56
N GLU A 60 23.62 -13.17 -4.76
CA GLU A 60 22.48 -13.81 -4.08
C GLU A 60 21.76 -12.85 -3.14
N ASN A 61 22.49 -12.11 -2.29
CA ASN A 61 21.86 -11.14 -1.38
C ASN A 61 21.25 -9.94 -2.12
N ILE A 62 21.90 -9.47 -3.18
CA ILE A 62 21.35 -8.40 -4.02
C ILE A 62 20.05 -8.86 -4.67
N TYR A 63 20.04 -10.06 -5.26
CA TYR A 63 18.85 -10.63 -5.90
C TYR A 63 17.71 -10.86 -4.91
N ASN A 64 18.00 -11.41 -3.72
CA ASN A 64 17.01 -11.60 -2.66
C ASN A 64 16.42 -10.27 -2.16
N ASN A 65 17.23 -9.22 -2.06
CA ASN A 65 16.75 -7.89 -1.67
C ASN A 65 15.91 -7.25 -2.77
N GLN A 66 16.32 -7.37 -4.04
CA GLN A 66 15.54 -6.88 -5.18
C GLN A 66 14.16 -7.54 -5.21
N ARG A 67 14.10 -8.86 -5.03
CA ARG A 67 12.83 -9.60 -4.96
C ARG A 67 11.90 -9.08 -3.85
N LYS A 68 12.45 -8.73 -2.68
CA LYS A 68 11.66 -8.13 -1.58
C LYS A 68 11.15 -6.74 -1.93
N ILE A 69 11.98 -5.92 -2.57
CA ILE A 69 11.61 -4.57 -3.04
C ILE A 69 10.51 -4.66 -4.09
N ASP A 70 10.64 -5.57 -5.05
CA ASP A 70 9.68 -5.80 -6.12
C ASP A 70 8.33 -6.21 -5.55
N PHE A 71 8.32 -7.21 -4.66
CA PHE A 71 7.11 -7.64 -3.99
C PHE A 71 6.46 -6.51 -3.16
N ALA A 72 7.24 -5.77 -2.38
CA ALA A 72 6.71 -4.65 -1.59
C ALA A 72 6.09 -3.57 -2.48
N THR A 73 6.75 -3.25 -3.61
CA THR A 73 6.27 -2.31 -4.61
C THR A 73 4.98 -2.78 -5.26
N TYR A 74 4.89 -4.06 -5.61
CA TYR A 74 3.67 -4.65 -6.14
C TYR A 74 2.52 -4.56 -5.12
N VAL A 75 2.72 -5.08 -3.90
CA VAL A 75 1.65 -5.18 -2.89
C VAL A 75 1.13 -3.83 -2.46
N ILE A 76 1.99 -2.82 -2.32
CA ILE A 76 1.53 -1.48 -1.94
C ILE A 76 0.65 -0.85 -3.04
N ASN A 77 0.97 -1.08 -4.31
CA ASN A 77 0.17 -0.59 -5.43
C ASN A 77 -1.14 -1.38 -5.58
N LEU A 78 -1.12 -2.69 -5.35
CA LEU A 78 -2.35 -3.49 -5.32
C LEU A 78 -3.31 -2.99 -4.23
N LYS A 79 -2.79 -2.71 -3.03
CA LYS A 79 -3.57 -2.13 -1.91
C LYS A 79 -4.14 -0.76 -2.26
N LYS A 80 -3.33 0.10 -2.88
CA LYS A 80 -3.78 1.42 -3.36
C LYS A 80 -4.88 1.28 -4.39
N ALA A 81 -4.73 0.40 -5.38
CA ALA A 81 -5.75 0.16 -6.40
C ALA A 81 -7.07 -0.30 -5.78
N VAL A 82 -7.05 -1.26 -4.85
CA VAL A 82 -8.26 -1.70 -4.13
C VAL A 82 -8.88 -0.56 -3.29
N LEU A 83 -8.06 0.23 -2.59
CA LEU A 83 -8.54 1.36 -1.80
C LEU A 83 -9.19 2.43 -2.67
N TYR A 84 -8.52 2.86 -3.73
CA TYR A 84 -9.03 3.88 -4.65
C TYR A 84 -10.24 3.37 -5.43
N GLY A 85 -10.28 2.09 -5.82
CA GLY A 85 -11.46 1.46 -6.43
C GLY A 85 -12.66 1.51 -5.49
N THR A 86 -12.46 1.26 -4.19
CA THR A 86 -13.51 1.37 -3.17
C THR A 86 -14.03 2.81 -3.01
N LYS A 87 -13.14 3.80 -3.14
CA LYS A 87 -13.51 5.23 -3.10
C LYS A 87 -14.26 5.65 -4.37
N LEU A 88 -13.73 5.30 -5.54
CA LEU A 88 -14.33 5.59 -6.84
C LEU A 88 -15.75 5.01 -6.94
N ALA A 89 -15.97 3.79 -6.44
CA ALA A 89 -17.29 3.16 -6.40
C ALA A 89 -18.35 3.96 -5.61
N ARG A 90 -17.95 4.87 -4.70
CA ARG A 90 -18.91 5.78 -4.03
C ARG A 90 -19.54 6.77 -4.99
N TYR A 91 -18.89 7.03 -6.11
CA TYR A 91 -19.36 7.95 -7.13
C TYR A 91 -20.14 7.23 -8.23
N SER A 92 -20.39 5.92 -8.15
CA SER A 92 -21.09 5.18 -9.21
C SER A 92 -22.47 5.76 -9.55
N ASP A 93 -23.14 6.35 -8.56
CA ASP A 93 -24.49 6.95 -8.70
C ASP A 93 -24.51 8.46 -8.49
N TYR A 94 -23.34 9.13 -8.48
CA TYR A 94 -23.21 10.55 -8.10
C TYR A 94 -24.14 11.47 -8.91
N LYS A 95 -24.32 11.18 -10.21
CA LYS A 95 -25.14 12.00 -11.09
C LYS A 95 -26.62 11.92 -10.70
N GLN A 96 -27.09 10.72 -10.37
CA GLN A 96 -28.46 10.52 -9.88
C GLN A 96 -28.65 11.22 -8.54
N ASP A 97 -27.67 11.15 -7.63
CA ASP A 97 -27.73 11.81 -6.33
C ASP A 97 -27.73 13.34 -6.46
N LEU A 98 -26.92 13.89 -7.38
CA LEU A 98 -26.88 15.33 -7.66
C LEU A 98 -28.15 15.83 -8.33
N ASP A 99 -28.69 15.08 -9.30
CA ASP A 99 -29.96 15.40 -9.94
C ASP A 99 -31.11 15.36 -8.92
N PHE A 100 -31.15 14.34 -8.06
CA PHE A 100 -32.11 14.27 -6.96
C PHE A 100 -31.97 15.46 -6.00
N ALA A 101 -30.74 15.84 -5.63
CA ALA A 101 -30.50 16.98 -4.76
C ALA A 101 -30.90 18.32 -5.39
N ARG A 102 -30.74 18.47 -6.71
CA ARG A 102 -31.21 19.65 -7.47
C ARG A 102 -32.74 19.69 -7.48
N ASP A 103 -33.37 18.59 -7.86
CA ASP A 103 -34.81 18.51 -8.11
C ASP A 103 -35.64 18.59 -6.82
N ASN A 104 -35.08 18.12 -5.70
CA ASN A 104 -35.69 18.23 -4.37
C ASN A 104 -35.19 19.46 -3.58
N GLU A 105 -34.39 20.32 -4.20
CA GLU A 105 -33.78 21.51 -3.60
C GLU A 105 -33.04 21.21 -2.28
N VAL A 106 -32.41 20.03 -2.14
CA VAL A 106 -31.70 19.60 -0.90
C VAL A 106 -30.48 20.48 -0.62
N PHE A 107 -30.00 21.22 -1.61
CA PHE A 107 -28.94 22.23 -1.48
C PHE A 107 -29.29 23.43 -0.58
N LYS A 108 -30.47 23.42 0.07
CA LYS A 108 -31.06 24.35 1.07
C LYS A 108 -30.21 24.71 2.31
N GLY A 109 -28.92 24.41 2.32
CA GLY A 109 -28.01 24.96 3.33
C GLY A 109 -27.99 26.48 3.29
N LEU A 110 -27.98 27.11 4.47
CA LEU A 110 -27.84 28.56 4.65
C LEU A 110 -26.71 29.10 3.77
N PRO A 111 -26.88 30.30 3.20
CA PRO A 111 -25.89 30.85 2.30
C PRO A 111 -24.56 31.05 3.01
N GLU A 112 -23.46 30.77 2.31
CA GLU A 112 -22.09 30.90 2.86
C GLU A 112 -21.78 32.38 3.18
N ASP A 113 -22.39 33.33 2.44
CA ASP A 113 -22.19 34.77 2.60
C ASP A 113 -23.48 35.55 2.90
N SER A 114 -23.33 36.64 3.67
CA SER A 114 -24.43 37.54 4.06
C SER A 114 -25.10 38.25 2.87
N GLN A 115 -24.43 38.35 1.73
CA GLN A 115 -24.98 38.92 0.49
C GLN A 115 -25.99 38.00 -0.19
N ASP A 116 -25.81 36.68 -0.10
CA ASP A 116 -26.71 35.69 -0.70
C ASP A 116 -28.05 35.58 0.05
N LEU A 117 -28.04 35.88 1.36
CA LEU A 117 -29.25 35.93 2.20
C LEU A 117 -30.26 36.99 1.74
N ALA A 118 -29.80 38.13 1.24
CA ALA A 118 -30.66 39.20 0.73
C ALA A 118 -31.23 38.86 -0.66
N ALA A 119 -30.45 38.19 -1.50
CA ALA A 119 -30.79 37.82 -2.86
C ALA A 119 -31.83 36.67 -2.91
N LEU A 120 -31.81 35.74 -1.96
CA LEU A 120 -32.68 34.55 -1.90
C LEU A 120 -34.15 34.79 -1.53
N ARG A 121 -34.58 36.05 -1.32
CA ARG A 121 -35.99 36.36 -1.00
C ARG A 121 -36.94 36.14 -2.19
N THR A 122 -36.43 36.08 -3.42
CA THR A 122 -37.20 35.82 -4.65
C THR A 122 -36.99 34.42 -5.21
N ILE A 123 -38.06 33.77 -5.67
CA ILE A 123 -38.06 32.39 -6.23
C ILE A 123 -37.06 32.23 -7.38
N ASN A 124 -36.93 33.25 -8.25
CA ASN A 124 -35.95 33.22 -9.36
C ASN A 124 -34.49 33.18 -8.87
N THR A 125 -34.18 33.85 -7.76
CA THR A 125 -32.82 33.83 -7.19
C THR A 125 -32.50 32.52 -6.49
N ARG A 126 -33.52 31.87 -5.89
CA ARG A 126 -33.38 30.52 -5.31
C ARG A 126 -33.04 29.48 -6.35
N ARG A 127 -33.80 29.44 -7.44
CA ARG A 127 -33.54 28.50 -8.54
C ARG A 127 -32.15 28.69 -9.15
N LYS A 128 -31.72 29.95 -9.29
CA LYS A 128 -30.38 30.30 -9.77
C LYS A 128 -29.29 29.82 -8.81
N PHE A 129 -29.44 30.07 -7.51
CA PHE A 129 -28.50 29.60 -6.47
C PHE A 129 -28.39 28.07 -6.43
N THR A 130 -29.52 27.34 -6.43
CA THR A 130 -29.51 25.88 -6.47
C THR A 130 -28.82 25.35 -7.72
N GLN A 131 -29.04 25.98 -8.88
CA GLN A 131 -28.38 25.61 -10.12
C GLN A 131 -26.86 25.88 -10.08
N GLU A 132 -26.42 27.03 -9.57
CA GLU A 132 -25.00 27.37 -9.43
C GLU A 132 -24.29 26.41 -8.46
N LYS A 133 -24.91 26.10 -7.32
CA LYS A 133 -24.36 25.13 -6.35
C LYS A 133 -24.34 23.70 -6.90
N TYR A 134 -25.35 23.31 -7.68
CA TYR A 134 -25.35 22.04 -8.40
C TYR A 134 -24.16 21.97 -9.39
N LEU A 135 -23.96 23.01 -10.21
CA LEU A 135 -22.86 23.04 -11.19
C LEU A 135 -21.49 23.00 -10.50
N ARG A 136 -21.28 23.79 -9.45
CA ARG A 136 -20.04 23.78 -8.66
C ARG A 136 -19.77 22.41 -8.05
N THR A 137 -20.79 21.80 -7.44
CA THR A 137 -20.65 20.47 -6.83
C THR A 137 -20.35 19.41 -7.89
N LYS A 138 -21.03 19.48 -9.04
CA LYS A 138 -20.80 18.57 -10.16
C LYS A 138 -19.34 18.63 -10.63
N ILE A 139 -18.80 19.83 -10.87
CA ILE A 139 -17.40 20.01 -11.29
C ILE A 139 -16.45 19.40 -10.26
N ASN A 140 -16.63 19.72 -8.98
CA ASN A 140 -15.77 19.20 -7.91
C ASN A 140 -15.80 17.66 -7.85
N VAL A 141 -16.97 17.05 -8.03
CA VAL A 141 -17.12 15.59 -8.02
C VAL A 141 -16.49 14.96 -9.26
N GLU A 142 -16.67 15.55 -10.44
CA GLU A 142 -16.03 15.11 -11.68
C GLU A 142 -14.50 15.18 -11.58
N GLU A 143 -13.95 16.26 -11.03
CA GLU A 143 -12.51 16.39 -10.77
C GLU A 143 -12.00 15.33 -9.78
N GLU A 144 -12.74 15.03 -8.72
CA GLU A 144 -12.34 13.99 -7.76
C GLU A 144 -12.37 12.59 -8.40
N ILE A 145 -13.36 12.31 -9.26
CA ILE A 145 -13.43 11.08 -10.05
C ILE A 145 -12.19 10.95 -10.95
N ASP A 146 -11.82 12.02 -11.67
CA ASP A 146 -10.65 12.03 -12.55
C ASP A 146 -9.35 11.76 -11.79
N ILE A 147 -9.19 12.36 -10.60
CA ILE A 147 -8.06 12.10 -9.71
C ILE A 147 -8.01 10.62 -9.29
N TYR A 148 -9.15 10.03 -8.90
CA TYR A 148 -9.17 8.62 -8.53
C TYR A 148 -8.85 7.72 -9.71
N LEU A 149 -9.35 8.02 -10.91
CA LEU A 149 -9.06 7.27 -12.13
C LEU A 149 -7.57 7.31 -12.48
N ASP A 150 -6.93 8.47 -12.37
CA ASP A 150 -5.48 8.62 -12.60
C ASP A 150 -4.67 7.81 -11.58
N LEU A 151 -4.95 7.98 -10.28
CA LEU A 151 -4.28 7.23 -9.21
C LEU A 151 -4.47 5.71 -9.34
N LEU A 152 -5.66 5.27 -9.76
CA LEU A 152 -5.96 3.87 -10.03
C LEU A 152 -5.14 3.35 -11.20
N THR A 153 -5.13 4.09 -12.31
CA THR A 153 -4.43 3.72 -13.53
C THR A 153 -2.94 3.56 -13.24
N GLN A 154 -2.31 4.55 -12.59
CA GLN A 154 -0.90 4.47 -12.22
C GLN A 154 -0.58 3.27 -11.31
N ALA A 155 -1.42 3.03 -10.29
CA ALA A 155 -1.22 1.89 -9.39
C ALA A 155 -1.34 0.54 -10.12
N LEU A 156 -2.32 0.42 -11.03
CA LEU A 156 -2.54 -0.78 -11.83
C LEU A 156 -1.44 -0.99 -12.88
N ASP A 157 -1.00 0.07 -13.55
CA ASP A 157 0.11 0.04 -14.50
C ASP A 157 1.38 -0.48 -13.83
N ILE A 158 1.67 -0.04 -12.61
CA ILE A 158 2.81 -0.55 -11.83
C ILE A 158 2.60 -2.04 -11.51
N CYS A 159 1.42 -2.45 -11.05
CA CYS A 159 1.15 -3.86 -10.75
C CYS A 159 1.35 -4.74 -11.98
N GLU A 160 0.78 -4.33 -13.11
CA GLU A 160 0.84 -5.04 -14.39
C GLU A 160 2.27 -5.09 -14.95
N ALA A 161 3.01 -3.98 -14.87
CA ALA A 161 4.41 -3.94 -15.28
C ALA A 161 5.27 -4.91 -14.45
N MET A 162 5.03 -4.96 -13.13
CA MET A 162 5.76 -5.84 -12.21
C MET A 162 5.41 -7.32 -12.42
N THR A 163 4.15 -7.66 -12.74
CA THR A 163 3.76 -9.04 -13.00
C THR A 163 4.15 -9.52 -14.39
N ASN A 164 4.06 -8.65 -15.41
CA ASN A 164 4.45 -9.00 -16.78
C ASN A 164 5.96 -9.12 -16.95
N ASN A 165 6.73 -8.40 -16.12
CA ASN A 165 8.18 -8.43 -16.11
C ASN A 165 8.71 -8.90 -14.75
N ASP A 166 8.19 -10.01 -14.23
CA ASP A 166 8.67 -10.58 -12.97
C ASP A 166 10.06 -11.22 -13.12
N LEU A 167 11.08 -10.38 -13.30
CA LEU A 167 12.48 -10.81 -13.45
C LEU A 167 13.06 -11.35 -12.14
N SER A 168 12.50 -10.98 -10.99
CA SER A 168 12.94 -11.46 -9.69
C SER A 168 12.22 -12.74 -9.25
N GLY A 169 11.18 -13.18 -9.95
CA GLY A 169 10.38 -14.35 -9.59
C GLY A 169 9.65 -14.17 -8.26
N PHE A 170 9.24 -12.94 -7.92
CA PHE A 170 8.60 -12.66 -6.64
C PHE A 170 7.18 -13.25 -6.55
N SER A 171 6.50 -13.45 -7.69
CA SER A 171 5.14 -14.00 -7.77
C SER A 171 5.08 -15.50 -7.49
N ASP A 172 6.17 -16.23 -7.74
CA ASP A 172 6.28 -17.67 -7.51
C ASP A 172 6.60 -18.03 -6.05
N LEU A 173 6.96 -17.04 -5.23
CA LEU A 173 7.26 -17.28 -3.82
C LEU A 173 6.00 -17.56 -2.99
N GLU A 174 5.97 -18.74 -2.39
CA GLU A 174 4.87 -19.17 -1.51
C GLU A 174 4.69 -18.25 -0.29
N GLU A 175 5.77 -17.68 0.26
CA GLU A 175 5.70 -16.68 1.33
C GLU A 175 4.92 -15.43 0.89
N ASN A 176 5.22 -14.92 -0.30
CA ASN A 176 4.56 -13.76 -0.89
C ASN A 176 3.08 -14.07 -1.15
N ARG A 177 2.79 -15.24 -1.73
CA ARG A 177 1.41 -15.71 -1.94
C ARG A 177 0.61 -15.74 -0.64
N ARG A 178 1.19 -16.28 0.44
CA ARG A 178 0.54 -16.32 1.76
C ARG A 178 0.24 -14.93 2.30
N ILE A 179 1.18 -13.99 2.14
CA ILE A 179 1.00 -12.60 2.59
C ILE A 179 -0.17 -11.93 1.84
N VAL A 180 -0.20 -12.07 0.51
CA VAL A 180 -1.28 -11.46 -0.29
C VAL A 180 -2.61 -12.14 -0.01
N LYS A 181 -2.66 -13.48 0.08
CA LYS A 181 -3.87 -14.24 0.44
C LYS A 181 -4.44 -13.80 1.80
N LYS A 182 -3.58 -13.62 2.81
CA LYS A 182 -4.01 -13.11 4.12
C LYS A 182 -4.64 -11.72 4.00
N TRP A 183 -4.06 -10.84 3.18
CA TRP A 183 -4.61 -9.50 2.96
C TRP A 183 -5.94 -9.52 2.18
N LEU A 184 -6.07 -10.38 1.15
CA LEU A 184 -7.30 -10.57 0.40
C LEU A 184 -8.44 -11.10 1.29
N ASN A 185 -8.14 -11.78 2.38
CA ASN A 185 -9.15 -12.20 3.38
C ASN A 185 -9.42 -11.12 4.45
N GLY A 186 -8.84 -9.93 4.31
CA GLY A 186 -8.96 -8.83 5.27
C GLY A 186 -10.16 -7.92 5.00
N GLU A 187 -10.48 -7.11 6.01
CA GLU A 187 -11.61 -6.16 6.00
C GLU A 187 -11.54 -5.18 4.83
N GLN A 188 -10.35 -4.65 4.51
CA GLN A 188 -10.17 -3.68 3.42
C GLN A 188 -10.60 -4.24 2.07
N PHE A 189 -10.24 -5.51 1.79
CA PHE A 189 -10.63 -6.14 0.53
C PHE A 189 -12.11 -6.54 0.54
N SER A 190 -12.65 -6.96 1.69
CA SER A 190 -14.09 -7.21 1.83
C SER A 190 -14.92 -5.94 1.56
N ALA A 191 -14.45 -4.77 1.99
CA ALA A 191 -15.10 -3.50 1.71
C ALA A 191 -15.11 -3.16 0.21
N TYR A 192 -14.03 -3.49 -0.50
CA TYR A 192 -13.98 -3.39 -1.96
C TYR A 192 -14.97 -4.35 -2.62
N GLN A 193 -14.99 -5.63 -2.22
CA GLN A 193 -15.88 -6.63 -2.80
C GLN A 193 -17.35 -6.23 -2.69
N ALA A 194 -17.76 -5.65 -1.56
CA ALA A 194 -19.12 -5.15 -1.36
C ALA A 194 -19.54 -4.06 -2.37
N LYS A 195 -18.56 -3.38 -2.98
CA LYS A 195 -18.77 -2.28 -3.95
C LYS A 195 -18.28 -2.60 -5.36
N ALA A 196 -17.69 -3.78 -5.57
CA ALA A 196 -17.10 -4.16 -6.86
C ALA A 196 -18.15 -4.24 -7.98
N VAL A 197 -19.40 -4.55 -7.64
CA VAL A 197 -20.53 -4.54 -8.58
C VAL A 197 -20.80 -3.13 -9.09
N ASP A 198 -20.89 -2.15 -8.19
CA ASP A 198 -21.13 -0.74 -8.53
C ASP A 198 -19.96 -0.15 -9.32
N LEU A 199 -18.73 -0.53 -8.96
CA LEU A 199 -17.54 -0.17 -9.72
C LEU A 199 -17.57 -0.79 -11.12
N GLY A 200 -17.88 -2.08 -11.24
CA GLY A 200 -17.94 -2.79 -12.52
C GLY A 200 -19.04 -2.30 -13.45
N ARG A 201 -20.13 -1.75 -12.89
CA ARG A 201 -21.21 -1.12 -13.68
C ARG A 201 -20.75 0.19 -14.30
N THR A 202 -20.06 1.05 -13.54
CA THR A 202 -19.72 2.41 -13.98
C THR A 202 -18.33 2.49 -14.64
N TRP A 203 -17.35 1.75 -14.14
CA TRP A 203 -15.97 1.69 -14.64
C TRP A 203 -15.51 0.22 -14.83
N PRO A 204 -16.08 -0.49 -15.84
CA PRO A 204 -15.84 -1.92 -16.05
C PRO A 204 -14.36 -2.27 -16.25
N GLU A 205 -13.62 -1.46 -17.00
CA GLU A 205 -12.20 -1.70 -17.30
C GLU A 205 -11.33 -1.67 -16.03
N ILE A 206 -11.53 -0.69 -15.16
CA ILE A 206 -10.83 -0.58 -13.88
C ILE A 206 -11.15 -1.80 -13.00
N ASN A 207 -12.42 -2.17 -12.91
CA ASN A 207 -12.83 -3.32 -12.12
C ASN A 207 -12.21 -4.63 -12.62
N LEU A 208 -12.14 -4.80 -13.95
CA LEU A 208 -11.50 -5.95 -14.59
C LEU A 208 -10.01 -6.01 -14.24
N ARG A 209 -9.29 -4.89 -14.34
CA ARG A 209 -7.86 -4.81 -14.01
C ARG A 209 -7.57 -5.13 -12.54
N ILE A 210 -8.33 -4.55 -11.60
CA ILE A 210 -8.19 -4.88 -10.16
C ILE A 210 -8.47 -6.37 -9.92
N THR A 211 -9.53 -6.91 -10.54
CA THR A 211 -9.91 -8.32 -10.40
C THR A 211 -8.81 -9.23 -10.92
N GLY A 212 -8.27 -8.98 -12.12
CA GLY A 212 -7.18 -9.77 -12.69
C GLY A 212 -5.93 -9.78 -11.80
N GLN A 213 -5.57 -8.62 -11.23
CA GLN A 213 -4.45 -8.53 -10.29
C GLN A 213 -4.72 -9.29 -8.99
N CYS A 214 -5.95 -9.29 -8.48
CA CYS A 214 -6.31 -10.04 -7.28
C CYS A 214 -6.37 -11.56 -7.54
N ASP A 215 -6.85 -11.96 -8.72
CA ASP A 215 -7.00 -13.37 -9.12
C ASP A 215 -5.65 -14.07 -9.32
N LEU A 216 -4.60 -13.33 -9.67
CA LEU A 216 -3.22 -13.85 -9.73
C LEU A 216 -2.78 -14.51 -8.42
N TRP A 217 -3.31 -14.05 -7.28
CA TRP A 217 -2.95 -14.53 -5.94
C TRP A 217 -3.97 -15.48 -5.33
N ARG A 218 -5.13 -15.64 -5.97
CA ARG A 218 -6.09 -16.67 -5.56
C ARG A 218 -5.56 -18.02 -5.99
N GLU A 219 -5.83 -19.06 -5.19
CA GLU A 219 -5.51 -20.43 -5.59
C GLU A 219 -6.22 -20.72 -6.91
N ARG A 220 -5.45 -21.01 -7.96
CA ARG A 220 -6.03 -21.69 -9.12
C ARG A 220 -6.60 -22.99 -8.58
N SER A 221 -7.91 -23.14 -8.65
CA SER A 221 -8.53 -24.45 -8.44
C SER A 221 -7.78 -25.41 -9.35
N GLU A 222 -7.19 -26.49 -8.81
CA GLU A 222 -6.69 -27.58 -9.62
C GLU A 222 -7.89 -28.20 -10.34
N THR A 223 -8.29 -27.61 -11.45
CA THR A 223 -9.17 -28.30 -12.39
C THR A 223 -8.36 -29.47 -12.93
N PRO A 224 -8.96 -30.67 -13.08
CA PRO A 224 -8.28 -31.86 -13.62
C PRO A 224 -7.60 -31.64 -14.99
N GLU A 225 -7.92 -30.55 -15.68
CA GLU A 225 -7.38 -30.16 -16.99
C GLU A 225 -6.19 -29.18 -16.93
N SER A 226 -5.76 -28.74 -15.74
CA SER A 226 -4.56 -27.90 -15.63
C SER A 226 -3.31 -28.75 -15.95
N PRO A 227 -2.52 -28.41 -16.99
CA PRO A 227 -1.35 -29.20 -17.35
C PRO A 227 -0.36 -29.21 -16.19
N ILE A 228 -0.11 -30.40 -15.64
CA ILE A 228 0.96 -30.63 -14.67
C ILE A 228 2.28 -30.48 -15.42
N ILE A 229 2.82 -29.26 -15.49
CA ILE A 229 4.21 -29.08 -15.88
C ILE A 229 5.05 -29.52 -14.69
N ASN A 230 5.36 -30.82 -14.64
CA ASN A 230 6.29 -31.37 -13.69
C ASN A 230 7.67 -30.79 -14.01
N ALA A 231 8.23 -29.98 -13.11
CA ALA A 231 9.54 -29.36 -13.30
C ALA A 231 10.66 -30.39 -13.60
N ARG A 232 10.50 -31.66 -13.19
CA ARG A 232 11.44 -32.75 -13.54
C ARG A 232 11.45 -33.13 -15.02
N LEU A 233 10.43 -32.76 -15.80
CA LEU A 233 10.39 -33.00 -17.25
C LEU A 233 11.15 -31.92 -18.05
N VAL A 234 11.37 -30.74 -17.47
CA VAL A 234 12.06 -29.63 -18.15
C VAL A 234 13.59 -29.81 -18.11
N ASP A 235 14.12 -30.49 -17.10
CA ASP A 235 15.57 -30.82 -17.00
C ASP A 235 15.96 -32.12 -17.74
N ALA A 236 15.05 -32.74 -18.50
CA ALA A 236 15.26 -34.01 -19.20
C ALA A 236 15.41 -33.88 -20.74
N LEU A 237 15.42 -32.65 -21.27
CA LEU A 237 15.66 -32.31 -22.69
C LEU A 237 16.98 -31.56 -22.84
#